data_AF-A8ACF3-F1
#
_entry.id   AF-A8ACF3-F1
#
_cell.length_a   1.000
_cell.length_b   1.000
_cell.length_c   1.000
_cell.angle_alpha   90.00
_cell.angle_beta   90.00
_cell.angle_gamma   90.00
#
_symmetry.space_group_name_H-M   'P 1'
#
loop_
_entity.id
_entity.type
_entity.pdbx_description
1 polymer ?
#
loop_
_entity_poly.entity_id
_entity_poly.type
_entity_poly.pdbx_seq_one_letter_code
_entity_poly.pdbx_strand_id
1 'polypeptide(L)'
;MDPWIKAAEDFLWTAEILMTMGRYAQAFMLACHALNLCKRGKAPFERAPKECVELIFPRGDLTPEDLVTQELAERIIKETKECLGL
;
A
#
# COMPACT_ATOMS: atom_id res chain seq x y z
N MET A 1 -12.67 -9.15 16.22
CA MET A 1 -11.72 -8.84 15.14
C MET A 1 -11.05 -7.51 15.48
N ASP A 2 -9.72 -7.43 15.41
CA ASP A 2 -8.97 -6.18 15.70
C ASP A 2 -9.36 -5.13 14.63
N PRO A 3 -9.87 -3.95 15.01
CA PRO A 3 -10.34 -2.95 14.04
C PRO A 3 -9.24 -2.47 13.08
N TRP A 4 -7.97 -2.50 13.51
CA TRP A 4 -6.84 -2.15 12.66
C TRP A 4 -6.59 -3.21 11.59
N ILE A 5 -6.74 -4.48 11.96
CA ILE A 5 -6.61 -5.61 11.03
C ILE A 5 -7.75 -5.58 10.01
N LYS A 6 -8.99 -5.35 10.46
CA LYS A 6 -10.13 -5.25 9.54
C LYS A 6 -9.96 -4.10 8.53
N ALA A 7 -9.53 -2.92 9.00
CA ALA A 7 -9.25 -1.80 8.12
C ALA A 7 -8.13 -2.12 7.11
N ALA A 8 -7.05 -2.79 7.57
CA ALA A 8 -5.96 -3.22 6.70
C ALA A 8 -6.45 -4.20 5.61
N GLU A 9 -7.30 -5.16 5.96
CA GLU A 9 -7.92 -6.09 4.99
C GLU A 9 -8.78 -5.35 3.96
N ASP A 10 -9.58 -4.36 4.38
CA ASP A 10 -10.44 -3.59 3.48
C ASP A 10 -9.62 -2.74 2.49
N PHE A 11 -8.53 -2.13 2.96
CA PHE A 11 -7.58 -1.42 2.10
C PHE A 11 -6.85 -2.37 1.14
N LEU A 12 -6.42 -3.54 1.62
CA LEU A 12 -5.76 -4.55 0.78
C LEU A 12 -6.70 -5.05 -0.31
N TRP A 13 -7.95 -5.36 0.02
CA TRP A 13 -8.96 -5.78 -0.97
C TRP A 13 -9.18 -4.71 -2.04
N THR A 14 -9.26 -3.45 -1.64
CA THR A 14 -9.40 -2.34 -2.59
C THR A 14 -8.14 -2.18 -3.46
N ALA A 15 -6.95 -2.40 -2.90
CA ALA A 15 -5.69 -2.39 -3.64
C ALA A 15 -5.68 -3.48 -4.72
N GLU A 16 -6.13 -4.70 -4.40
CA GLU A 16 -6.21 -5.81 -5.35
C GLU A 16 -7.21 -5.53 -6.49
N ILE A 17 -8.33 -4.86 -6.21
CA ILE A 17 -9.24 -4.41 -7.27
C ILE A 17 -8.52 -3.43 -8.21
N LEU A 18 -7.83 -2.43 -7.64
CA LEU A 18 -7.09 -1.46 -8.44
C LEU A 18 -5.98 -2.10 -9.28
N MET A 19 -5.32 -3.16 -8.78
CA MET A 19 -4.39 -3.97 -9.57
C MET A 19 -5.06 -4.55 -10.81
N THR A 20 -6.24 -5.16 -10.67
CA THR A 20 -6.96 -5.72 -11.83
C THR A 20 -7.42 -4.67 -12.84
N MET A 21 -7.55 -3.41 -12.41
CA MET A 21 -7.87 -2.26 -13.26
C MET A 21 -6.63 -1.59 -13.88
N GLY A 22 -5.42 -2.09 -13.62
CA GLY A 22 -4.17 -1.48 -14.08
C GLY A 22 -3.81 -0.17 -13.37
N ARG A 23 -4.44 0.12 -12.22
CA ARG A 23 -4.26 1.34 -11.43
C ARG A 23 -3.19 1.15 -10.36
N TYR A 24 -1.95 0.96 -10.80
CA TYR A 24 -0.85 0.51 -9.94
C TYR A 24 -0.44 1.54 -8.88
N ALA A 25 -0.39 2.84 -9.22
CA ALA A 25 -0.07 3.89 -8.26
C ALA A 25 -1.08 3.93 -7.09
N GLN A 26 -2.37 3.83 -7.41
CA GLN A 26 -3.42 3.83 -6.40
C GLN A 26 -3.43 2.51 -5.61
N ALA A 27 -3.22 1.37 -6.27
CA ALA A 27 -3.09 0.07 -5.60
C ALA A 27 -1.92 0.09 -4.60
N PHE A 28 -0.76 0.59 -5.00
CA PHE A 28 0.42 0.72 -4.17
C PHE A 28 0.16 1.63 -2.96
N MET A 29 -0.49 2.78 -3.15
CA MET A 29 -0.87 3.67 -2.05
C MET A 29 -1.73 2.95 -0.99
N LEU A 30 -2.77 2.23 -1.44
CA LEU A 30 -3.66 1.52 -0.52
C LEU A 30 -2.97 0.34 0.16
N ALA A 31 -2.13 -0.40 -0.56
CA ALA A 31 -1.36 -1.50 0.02
C ALA A 31 -0.34 -1.00 1.06
N CYS A 32 0.36 0.11 0.79
CA CYS A 32 1.23 0.77 1.75
C CYS A 32 0.49 1.23 3.01
N HIS A 33 -0.75 1.73 2.85
CA HIS A 33 -1.58 2.11 3.97
C HIS A 33 -2.06 0.89 4.77
N ALA A 34 -2.49 -0.18 4.09
CA ALA A 34 -2.85 -1.45 4.71
C ALA A 34 -1.68 -2.03 5.52
N LEU A 35 -0.46 -2.03 4.96
CA LEU A 35 0.75 -2.49 5.64
C LEU A 35 1.08 -1.67 6.89
N ASN A 36 0.90 -0.35 6.83
CA ASN A 36 1.06 0.53 7.98
C ASN A 36 0.09 0.16 9.12
N LEU A 37 -1.18 -0.08 8.80
CA LEU A 37 -2.21 -0.46 9.77
C LEU A 37 -1.96 -1.87 10.33
N CYS A 38 -1.57 -2.82 9.49
CA CYS A 38 -1.19 -4.17 9.91
C CYS A 38 -0.03 -4.13 10.93
N LYS A 39 0.96 -3.26 10.70
CA LYS A 39 2.08 -3.02 11.63
C LYS A 39 1.74 -2.10 12.81
N ARG A 40 0.45 -1.76 13.00
CA ARG A 40 -0.08 -0.90 14.08
C ARG A 40 0.55 0.50 14.10
N GLY A 41 0.82 1.07 12.93
CA GLY A 41 1.22 2.47 12.78
C GLY A 41 0.11 3.41 13.27
N LYS A 42 0.48 4.44 14.03
CA LYS A 42 -0.46 5.40 14.62
C LYS A 42 -0.56 6.70 13.80
N ALA A 43 0.44 6.97 12.99
CA ALA A 43 0.42 8.01 11.97
C ALA A 43 0.42 7.41 10.56
N PRO A 44 -0.04 8.16 9.53
CA PRO A 44 0.03 7.72 8.15
C PRO A 44 1.45 7.33 7.76
N PHE A 45 1.62 6.11 7.25
CA PHE A 45 2.88 5.55 6.74
C PHE A 45 4.04 5.47 7.76
N GLU A 46 3.79 5.65 9.06
CA GLU A 46 4.82 5.58 10.12
C GLU A 46 5.61 4.27 10.11
N ARG A 47 4.94 3.15 9.85
CA ARG A 47 5.48 1.79 9.84
C ARG A 47 5.57 1.19 8.43
N ALA A 48 5.19 1.95 7.42
CA ALA A 48 5.34 1.52 6.03
C ALA A 48 6.82 1.61 5.58
N PRO A 49 7.24 0.84 4.56
CA PRO A 49 8.52 1.04 3.89
C PRO A 49 8.70 2.51 3.45
N LYS A 50 9.93 3.05 3.54
CA LYS A 50 10.21 4.46 3.19
C LYS A 50 9.82 4.81 1.74
N GLU A 51 10.06 3.86 0.85
CA GLU A 51 9.65 3.92 -0.56
C GLU A 51 8.16 4.19 -0.75
N CYS A 52 7.29 3.75 0.18
CA CYS A 52 5.86 4.09 0.11
C CYS A 52 5.68 5.60 0.13
N VAL A 53 6.34 6.30 1.04
CA VAL A 53 6.23 7.77 1.14
C VAL A 53 6.88 8.45 -0.06
N GLU A 54 8.06 7.99 -0.47
CA GLU A 54 8.82 8.60 -1.56
C GLU A 54 8.14 8.45 -2.93
N LEU A 55 7.46 7.33 -3.17
CA LEU A 55 6.78 7.06 -4.44
C LEU A 55 5.33 7.59 -4.47
N ILE A 56 4.65 7.67 -3.32
CA ILE A 56 3.30 8.27 -3.23
C ILE A 56 3.38 9.80 -3.23
N PHE A 57 4.43 10.37 -2.63
CA PHE A 57 4.67 11.80 -2.54
C PHE A 57 6.05 12.15 -3.14
N PRO A 58 6.24 11.95 -4.46
CA PRO A 58 7.49 12.25 -5.12
C PRO A 58 7.80 13.75 -5.09
N ARG A 59 9.10 14.07 -5.16
CA ARG A 59 9.58 15.45 -5.25
C ARG A 59 9.79 15.85 -6.72
N GLY A 60 9.56 17.12 -7.03
CA GLY A 60 9.72 17.66 -8.38
C GLY A 60 8.47 17.45 -9.24
N ASP A 61 8.68 17.22 -10.53
CA ASP A 61 7.60 17.15 -11.54
C ASP A 61 7.06 15.73 -11.78
N LEU A 62 7.64 14.72 -11.12
CA LEU A 62 7.23 13.33 -11.26
C LEU A 62 5.93 13.06 -10.49
N THR A 63 5.09 12.20 -11.04
CA THR A 63 3.87 11.71 -10.39
C THR A 63 4.03 10.26 -9.91
N PRO A 64 3.21 9.79 -8.96
CA PRO A 64 3.18 8.38 -8.58
C PRO A 64 2.96 7.44 -9.78
N GLU A 65 2.18 7.88 -10.76
CA GLU A 65 1.91 7.16 -12.00
C GLU A 65 3.18 6.98 -12.87
N ASP A 66 4.17 7.87 -12.77
CA ASP A 66 5.45 7.75 -13.49
C ASP A 66 6.41 6.76 -12.80
N LEU A 67 6.25 6.55 -11.50
CA LEU A 67 7.24 5.88 -10.66
C LEU A 67 6.81 4.50 -10.16
N VAL A 68 5.51 4.29 -9.93
CA VAL A 68 4.99 3.05 -9.41
C VAL A 68 4.72 2.07 -10.56
N THR A 69 5.48 0.98 -10.57
CA THR A 69 5.27 -0.13 -11.49
C THR A 69 4.31 -1.17 -10.90
N GLN A 70 3.79 -2.04 -11.77
CA GLN A 70 3.01 -3.22 -11.35
C GLN A 70 3.79 -4.07 -10.34
N GLU A 71 5.07 -4.35 -10.59
CA GLU A 71 5.93 -5.18 -9.75
C GLU A 71 6.10 -4.61 -8.34
N LEU A 72 6.23 -3.28 -8.22
CA LEU A 72 6.30 -2.60 -6.92
C LEU A 72 4.99 -2.75 -6.13
N ALA A 73 3.84 -2.59 -6.81
CA ALA A 73 2.53 -2.77 -6.19
C ALA A 73 2.30 -4.22 -5.75
N GLU A 74 2.67 -5.21 -6.58
CA GLU A 74 2.59 -6.64 -6.24
C GLU A 74 3.44 -7.00 -5.02
N ARG A 75 4.67 -6.46 -4.94
CA ARG A 75 5.55 -6.69 -3.79
C ARG A 75 4.92 -6.19 -2.49
N ILE A 76 4.40 -4.96 -2.46
CA ILE A 76 3.77 -4.42 -1.25
C ILE A 76 2.49 -5.16 -0.89
N ILE A 77 1.67 -5.55 -1.87
CA ILE A 77 0.49 -6.39 -1.65
C ILE A 77 0.89 -7.72 -1.00
N LYS A 78 1.95 -8.37 -1.50
CA LYS A 78 2.48 -9.61 -0.92
C LYS A 78 2.95 -9.41 0.52
N GLU A 79 3.76 -8.38 0.79
CA GLU A 79 4.20 -8.06 2.16
C GLU A 79 3.02 -7.78 3.11
N THR A 80 1.96 -7.15 2.60
CA THR A 80 0.74 -6.88 3.37
C THR A 80 0.00 -8.16 3.71
N LYS A 81 -0.13 -9.09 2.76
CA LYS A 81 -0.73 -10.43 3.00
C LYS A 81 0.05 -11.21 4.05
N GLU A 82 1.38 -11.25 3.91
CA GLU A 82 2.26 -11.90 4.89
C GLU A 82 2.11 -11.29 6.29
N CYS A 83 1.98 -9.96 6.39
CA CYS A 83 1.73 -9.26 7.65
C CYS A 83 0.37 -9.65 8.28
N LEU A 84 -0.67 -9.81 7.46
CA LEU A 84 -2.02 -10.16 7.89
C LEU A 84 -2.23 -11.66 8.12
N GLY A 85 -1.29 -12.51 7.68
CA GLY A 85 -1.41 -13.97 7.74
C GLY A 85 -2.37 -14.56 6.69
N LEU A 86 -2.43 -13.93 5.50
CA LEU A 86 -3.25 -14.31 4.35
C LEU A 86 -2.44 -15.01 3.25
#